data_AF-A0A832LUK6-F1
#
_entry.id   AF-A0A832LUK6-F1
#
_cell.length_a   1.000
_cell.length_b   1.000
_cell.length_c   1.000
_cell.angle_alpha   90.00
_cell.angle_beta   90.00
_cell.angle_gamma   90.00
#
_symmetry.space_group_name_H-M   'P 1'
#
loop_
_entity.id
_entity.type
_entity.pdbx_description
1 polymer ?
#
loop_
_entity_poly.entity_id
_entity_poly.type
_entity_poly.pdbx_seq_one_letter_code
_entity_poly.pdbx_strand_id
1 'polypeptide(L)'
;MALIGFGAFLLNPARVWRLISCMRNLLLPLGLSLMLSLTAAQAEPKPVAIFNGKDLEGWVKRGGTSEYRVEDGVIVGKSADTKANTFLCPPQEFGDFEFEFEFKVDPELNSGVQFRSECFDDARTLTLGTNVVKVAARRVHGYQSEIDNNPTLARFWTAGIYEEAARGWLAPAKNADAATREAFTAQG
;
A
#
# COMPACT_ATOMS: atom_id res chain seq x y z
N MET A 1 -17.12 -7.43 4.77
CA MET A 1 -16.03 -8.44 4.71
C MET A 1 -14.88 -7.86 3.92
N ALA A 2 -13.63 -7.92 4.43
CA ALA A 2 -12.46 -7.48 3.67
C ALA A 2 -11.68 -8.72 3.22
N LEU A 3 -11.63 -8.99 1.92
CA LEU A 3 -10.76 -9.99 1.29
C LEU A 3 -9.45 -9.29 0.93
N ILE A 4 -8.30 -9.83 1.32
CA ILE A 4 -6.98 -9.34 0.87
C ILE A 4 -6.33 -10.48 0.09
N GLY A 5 -6.44 -10.42 -1.25
CA GLY A 5 -5.82 -11.33 -2.20
C GLY A 5 -4.41 -10.88 -2.52
N PHE A 6 -3.48 -11.81 -2.72
CA PHE A 6 -2.15 -11.49 -3.22
C PHE A 6 -2.06 -12.02 -4.64
N GLY A 7 -2.46 -11.20 -5.61
CA GLY A 7 -2.28 -11.46 -7.03
C GLY A 7 -0.95 -10.88 -7.49
N ALA A 8 -0.03 -11.72 -7.95
CA ALA A 8 1.16 -11.27 -8.66
C ALA A 8 0.83 -11.18 -10.15
N PHE A 9 0.72 -9.97 -10.70
CA PHE A 9 0.60 -9.75 -12.14
C PHE A 9 1.55 -8.66 -12.64
N LEU A 10 2.39 -9.05 -13.59
CA LEU A 10 3.35 -8.23 -14.32
C LEU A 10 2.66 -7.03 -14.99
N LEU A 11 3.06 -5.80 -14.67
CA LEU A 11 2.78 -4.63 -15.50
C LEU A 11 4.04 -3.83 -15.81
N ASN A 12 4.31 -3.81 -17.11
CA ASN A 12 5.36 -3.11 -17.85
C ASN A 12 5.13 -1.57 -17.86
N PRO A 13 6.06 -0.73 -17.37
CA PRO A 13 5.96 0.71 -17.54
C PRO A 13 6.85 1.21 -18.70
N ALA A 14 6.57 0.80 -19.93
CA ALA A 14 7.09 1.47 -21.13
C ALA A 14 6.07 2.46 -21.71
N ARG A 15 5.82 3.57 -21.01
CA ARG A 15 5.23 4.80 -21.61
C ARG A 15 5.90 6.05 -21.04
N VAL A 16 7.19 6.20 -21.36
CA VAL A 16 7.90 7.47 -21.25
C VAL A 16 7.46 8.36 -22.41
N TRP A 17 6.80 9.45 -22.08
CA TRP A 17 6.53 10.56 -23.00
C TRP A 17 7.85 11.17 -23.46
N ARG A 18 8.13 11.12 -24.77
CA ARG A 18 9.15 11.97 -25.40
C ARG A 18 8.51 12.72 -26.57
N LEU A 19 8.20 13.99 -26.32
CA LEU A 19 8.08 15.01 -27.35
C LEU A 19 9.46 15.13 -28.04
N ILE A 20 9.58 14.60 -29.25
CA ILE A 20 10.71 14.90 -30.13
C ILE A 20 10.19 15.73 -31.29
N SER A 21 10.74 16.93 -31.38
CA SER A 21 10.51 17.93 -32.41
C SER A 21 10.82 17.38 -33.80
N CYS A 22 9.95 17.73 -34.75
CA CYS A 22 10.12 17.38 -36.15
C CYS A 22 11.25 18.22 -36.78
N MET A 23 12.35 17.53 -37.07
CA MET A 23 13.27 17.65 -38.22
C MET A 23 13.43 19.02 -38.92
N ARG A 24 14.67 19.52 -38.94
CA ARG A 24 15.22 20.27 -40.08
C ARG A 24 16.66 19.82 -40.36
N ASN A 25 16.87 19.35 -41.58
CA ASN A 25 18.07 18.72 -42.14
C ASN A 25 19.36 19.55 -42.01
N LEU A 26 20.50 18.88 -41.78
CA LEU A 26 21.79 19.16 -42.43
C LEU A 26 22.74 17.94 -42.33
N LEU A 27 23.67 17.80 -43.27
CA LEU A 27 24.36 16.58 -43.75
C LEU A 27 25.80 16.36 -43.22
N LEU A 28 26.18 15.08 -42.99
CA LEU A 28 27.51 14.36 -43.14
C LEU A 28 28.72 14.71 -42.20
N PRO A 29 29.76 13.84 -42.04
CA PRO A 29 29.80 12.47 -41.46
C PRO A 29 31.01 12.23 -40.49
N LEU A 30 31.21 10.97 -40.08
CA LEU A 30 32.44 10.34 -39.54
C LEU A 30 32.83 10.61 -38.06
N GLY A 31 32.54 9.62 -37.22
CA GLY A 31 33.02 9.57 -35.83
C GLY A 31 32.30 8.51 -35.01
N LEU A 32 32.29 7.27 -35.50
CA LEU A 32 31.73 6.10 -34.81
C LEU A 32 32.61 5.75 -33.60
N SER A 33 32.54 6.54 -32.54
CA SER A 33 33.07 6.16 -31.23
C SER A 33 32.03 5.28 -30.56
N LEU A 34 32.22 3.97 -30.72
CA LEU A 34 31.45 2.91 -30.08
C LEU A 34 31.73 2.94 -28.57
N MET A 35 31.13 3.87 -27.84
CA MET A 35 30.95 3.73 -26.40
C MET A 35 29.95 2.60 -26.20
N LEU A 36 30.48 1.38 -26.06
CA LEU A 36 29.74 0.22 -25.59
C LEU A 36 29.38 0.50 -24.12
N SER A 37 28.27 1.21 -23.91
CA SER A 37 27.65 1.32 -22.60
C SER A 37 27.23 -0.10 -22.19
N LEU A 38 28.05 -0.76 -21.36
CA LEU A 38 27.60 -1.88 -20.55
C LEU A 38 26.54 -1.32 -19.59
N THR A 39 25.31 -1.20 -20.05
CA THR A 39 24.16 -1.21 -19.17
C THR A 39 24.12 -2.62 -18.59
N ALA A 40 24.70 -2.79 -17.41
CA ALA A 40 24.39 -3.93 -16.57
C ALA A 40 22.86 -3.92 -16.40
N ALA A 41 22.18 -4.85 -17.05
CA ALA A 41 20.76 -5.07 -16.81
C ALA A 41 20.66 -5.51 -15.34
N GLN A 42 20.30 -4.58 -14.48
CA GLN A 42 20.07 -4.87 -13.08
C GLN A 42 18.85 -5.78 -13.06
N ALA A 43 19.04 -7.04 -12.65
CA ALA A 43 17.96 -8.00 -12.60
C ALA A 43 16.89 -7.44 -11.65
N GLU A 44 15.65 -7.33 -12.13
CA GLU A 44 14.52 -6.90 -11.32
C GLU A 44 14.43 -7.81 -10.08
N PRO A 45 14.24 -7.24 -8.88
CA PRO A 45 14.07 -8.02 -7.67
C PRO A 45 12.89 -8.99 -7.85
N LYS A 46 13.10 -10.26 -7.48
CA LYS A 46 12.02 -11.25 -7.56
C LYS A 46 10.97 -10.94 -6.50
N PRO A 47 9.67 -10.89 -6.86
CA PRO A 47 8.60 -10.73 -5.89
C PRO A 47 8.64 -11.83 -4.83
N VAL A 48 8.42 -11.45 -3.57
CA VAL A 48 8.33 -12.38 -2.44
C VAL A 48 6.90 -12.37 -1.92
N ALA A 49 6.24 -13.53 -1.91
CA ALA A 49 4.91 -13.65 -1.32
C ALA A 49 5.00 -13.56 0.21
N ILE A 50 4.31 -12.57 0.79
CA ILE A 50 4.22 -12.40 2.24
C ILE A 50 3.22 -13.39 2.86
N PHE A 51 2.19 -13.76 2.09
CA PHE A 51 1.19 -14.74 2.46
C PHE A 51 1.44 -16.07 1.74
N ASN A 52 1.36 -17.18 2.49
CA ASN A 52 1.65 -18.52 1.97
C ASN A 52 0.48 -19.16 1.19
N GLY A 53 -0.67 -18.49 1.11
CA GLY A 53 -1.86 -18.97 0.41
C GLY A 53 -2.67 -20.04 1.16
N LYS A 54 -2.29 -20.39 2.40
CA LYS A 54 -2.85 -21.54 3.12
C LYS A 54 -3.32 -21.21 4.52
N ASP A 55 -2.52 -20.49 5.29
CA ASP A 55 -2.78 -20.21 6.70
C ASP A 55 -2.08 -18.91 7.15
N LEU A 56 -2.33 -18.54 8.40
CA LEU A 56 -1.76 -17.35 9.02
C LEU A 56 -0.53 -17.68 9.87
N GLU A 57 0.23 -18.72 9.53
CA GLU A 57 1.44 -19.09 10.26
C GLU A 57 2.41 -17.89 10.34
N GLY A 58 2.85 -17.57 11.56
CA GLY A 58 3.75 -16.45 11.84
C GLY A 58 3.09 -15.06 11.85
N TRP A 59 1.85 -14.92 11.35
CA TRP A 59 1.13 -13.64 11.44
C TRP A 59 0.67 -13.38 12.87
N VAL A 60 0.73 -12.12 13.30
CA VAL A 60 0.39 -11.72 14.67
C VAL A 60 -0.80 -10.76 14.63
N LYS A 61 -1.89 -11.13 15.30
CA LYS A 61 -3.02 -10.23 15.52
C LYS A 61 -2.72 -9.24 16.64
N ARG A 62 -2.96 -7.94 16.40
CA ARG A 62 -2.79 -6.87 17.40
C ARG A 62 -4.04 -5.99 17.47
N GLY A 63 -4.28 -5.39 18.64
CA GLY A 63 -5.37 -4.44 18.85
C GLY A 63 -6.69 -5.10 19.22
N GLY A 64 -7.75 -4.76 18.50
CA GLY A 64 -9.13 -5.12 18.81
C GLY A 64 -9.49 -6.59 18.64
N THR A 65 -10.79 -6.85 18.53
CA THR A 65 -11.37 -8.20 18.58
C THR A 65 -11.77 -8.76 17.23
N SER A 66 -11.54 -8.05 16.12
CA SER A 66 -11.86 -8.58 14.78
C SER A 66 -11.07 -9.86 14.50
N GLU A 67 -11.58 -10.66 13.58
CA GLU A 67 -11.03 -11.98 13.26
C GLU A 67 -10.46 -11.99 11.84
N TYR A 68 -9.38 -12.75 11.68
CA TYR A 68 -8.78 -13.06 10.39
C TYR A 68 -8.72 -14.57 10.23
N ARG A 69 -9.07 -15.04 9.04
CA ARG A 69 -8.97 -16.45 8.65
C ARG A 69 -8.57 -16.55 7.19
N VAL A 70 -8.17 -17.74 6.75
CA VAL A 70 -7.94 -18.02 5.34
C VAL A 70 -9.14 -18.75 4.77
N GLU A 71 -9.67 -18.26 3.66
CA GLU A 71 -10.70 -18.92 2.85
C GLU A 71 -10.29 -18.85 1.39
N ASP A 72 -10.33 -19.98 0.69
CA ASP A 72 -10.02 -20.09 -0.75
C ASP A 72 -8.69 -19.43 -1.16
N GLY A 73 -7.67 -19.56 -0.30
CA GLY A 73 -6.35 -18.98 -0.56
C GLY A 73 -6.30 -17.46 -0.42
N VAL A 74 -7.22 -16.86 0.32
CA VAL A 74 -7.27 -15.41 0.57
C VAL A 74 -7.43 -15.13 2.07
N ILE A 75 -6.81 -14.05 2.55
CA ILE A 75 -7.02 -13.59 3.93
C ILE A 75 -8.37 -12.86 4.01
N VAL A 76 -9.24 -13.33 4.90
CA VAL A 76 -10.57 -12.77 5.13
C VAL A 76 -10.65 -12.14 6.51
N GLY A 77 -10.82 -10.82 6.54
CA GLY A 77 -11.11 -10.04 7.73
C GLY A 77 -12.61 -9.94 8.00
N LYS A 78 -13.02 -10.28 9.23
CA LYS A 78 -14.38 -10.12 9.75
C LYS A 78 -14.36 -9.11 10.90
N SER A 79 -15.04 -7.99 10.69
CA SER A 79 -15.19 -6.96 11.72
C SER A 79 -16.00 -7.50 12.90
N ALA A 80 -15.57 -7.18 14.12
CA ALA A 80 -16.28 -7.47 15.37
C ALA A 80 -16.58 -6.15 16.10
N ASP A 81 -16.47 -6.10 17.44
CA ASP A 81 -16.57 -4.85 18.20
C ASP A 81 -15.61 -3.78 17.61
N THR A 82 -16.18 -2.67 17.15
CA THR A 82 -15.48 -1.58 16.44
C THR A 82 -14.87 -0.54 17.37
N LYS A 83 -14.90 -0.75 18.69
CA LYS A 83 -14.26 0.16 19.67
C LYS A 83 -12.74 0.28 19.48
N ALA A 84 -12.10 -0.72 18.87
CA ALA A 84 -10.67 -0.71 18.61
C ALA A 84 -10.32 -1.36 17.25
N ASN A 85 -9.38 -0.74 16.54
CA ASN A 85 -8.82 -1.27 15.31
C ASN A 85 -8.06 -2.58 15.59
N THR A 86 -8.20 -3.54 14.70
CA THR A 86 -7.50 -4.82 14.75
C THR A 86 -6.58 -4.91 13.53
N PHE A 87 -5.36 -5.40 13.73
CA PHE A 87 -4.33 -5.48 12.71
C PHE A 87 -3.80 -6.90 12.62
N LEU A 88 -3.55 -7.36 11.39
CA LEU A 88 -2.86 -8.61 11.12
C LEU A 88 -1.44 -8.27 10.62
N CYS A 89 -0.45 -8.48 11.49
CA CYS A 89 0.94 -8.10 11.23
C CYS A 89 1.73 -9.27 10.65
N PRO A 90 2.53 -9.07 9.59
CA PRO A 90 3.33 -10.14 9.01
C PRO A 90 4.45 -10.60 9.96
N PRO A 91 5.00 -11.81 9.75
CA PRO A 91 6.08 -12.36 10.57
C PRO A 91 7.42 -11.64 10.41
N GLN A 92 7.55 -10.74 9.43
CA GLN A 92 8.79 -10.06 9.11
C GLN A 92 8.58 -8.55 8.91
N GLU A 93 9.63 -7.79 9.17
CA GLU A 93 9.70 -6.35 8.93
C GLU A 93 10.33 -6.05 7.57
N PHE A 94 9.92 -4.95 6.95
CA PHE A 94 10.39 -4.52 5.64
C PHE A 94 10.80 -3.05 5.65
N GLY A 95 11.93 -2.75 5.00
CA GLY A 95 12.44 -1.38 4.84
C GLY A 95 11.99 -0.76 3.51
N ASP A 96 12.85 -0.82 2.51
CA ASP A 96 12.54 -0.44 1.13
C ASP A 96 11.93 -1.64 0.40
N PHE A 97 10.78 -1.44 -0.23
CA PHE A 97 10.03 -2.48 -0.91
C PHE A 97 9.07 -1.89 -1.94
N GLU A 98 8.68 -2.72 -2.90
CA GLU A 98 7.46 -2.55 -3.70
C GLU A 98 6.45 -3.59 -3.19
N PHE A 99 5.24 -3.14 -2.87
CA PHE A 99 4.21 -3.99 -2.30
C PHE A 99 2.95 -3.94 -3.15
N GLU A 100 2.55 -5.11 -3.60
CA GLU A 100 1.36 -5.30 -4.41
C GLU A 100 0.41 -6.26 -3.69
N PHE A 101 -0.87 -5.90 -3.69
CA PHE A 101 -1.94 -6.71 -3.17
C PHE A 101 -3.24 -6.36 -3.90
N GLU A 102 -4.14 -7.31 -3.92
CA GLU A 102 -5.53 -7.15 -4.33
C GLU A 102 -6.38 -7.08 -3.06
N PHE A 103 -7.44 -6.29 -3.10
CA PHE A 103 -8.39 -6.26 -2.00
C PHE A 103 -9.81 -6.19 -2.52
N LYS A 104 -10.70 -6.62 -1.65
CA LYS A 104 -12.14 -6.52 -1.79
C LYS A 104 -12.72 -6.10 -0.47
N VAL A 105 -13.52 -5.04 -0.44
CA VAL A 105 -14.07 -4.51 0.81
C VAL A 105 -15.57 -4.31 0.70
N ASP A 106 -16.27 -4.58 1.79
CA ASP A 106 -17.66 -4.19 1.91
C ASP A 106 -17.77 -2.65 1.89
N PRO A 107 -18.63 -2.05 1.05
CA PRO A 107 -18.72 -0.60 0.93
C PRO A 107 -19.01 0.14 2.24
N GLU A 108 -19.60 -0.51 3.24
CA GLU A 108 -19.86 0.11 4.53
C GLU A 108 -18.64 0.10 5.47
N LEU A 109 -17.61 -0.68 5.14
CA LEU A 109 -16.40 -0.80 5.95
C LEU A 109 -15.29 0.13 5.47
N ASN A 110 -14.49 0.56 6.44
CA ASN A 110 -13.21 1.23 6.23
C ASN A 110 -12.09 0.25 6.62
N SER A 111 -11.03 0.23 5.83
CA SER A 111 -9.86 -0.61 6.06
C SER A 111 -8.60 0.17 5.64
N GLY A 112 -7.45 -0.48 5.75
CA GLY A 112 -6.20 0.05 5.23
C GLY A 112 -5.09 -0.98 5.35
N VAL A 113 -4.01 -0.72 4.61
CA VAL A 113 -2.77 -1.49 4.75
C VAL A 113 -1.74 -0.61 5.43
N GLN A 114 -1.29 -1.06 6.60
CA GLN A 114 -0.18 -0.46 7.32
C GLN A 114 1.14 -0.75 6.61
N PHE A 115 2.02 0.25 6.57
CA PHE A 115 3.40 0.07 6.14
C PHE A 115 4.36 0.85 7.03
N ARG A 116 5.57 0.30 7.23
CA ARG A 116 6.60 0.85 8.14
C ARG A 116 6.00 1.29 9.49
N SER A 117 5.10 0.45 10.01
CA SER A 117 4.34 0.71 11.23
C SER A 117 4.95 -0.04 12.39
N GLU A 118 4.78 0.52 13.59
CA GLU A 118 5.38 0.02 14.82
C GLU A 118 4.31 -0.30 15.87
N CYS A 119 4.70 -1.10 16.86
CA CYS A 119 3.87 -1.43 18.02
C CYS A 119 4.78 -1.62 19.24
N PHE A 120 4.94 -0.59 20.04
CA PHE A 120 5.80 -0.64 21.23
C PHE A 120 5.10 -1.34 22.39
N ASP A 121 5.84 -2.08 23.20
CA ASP A 121 5.29 -2.72 24.40
C ASP A 121 4.88 -1.72 25.48
N ASP A 122 5.58 -0.58 25.55
CA ASP A 122 5.33 0.51 26.49
C ASP A 122 4.85 1.78 25.77
N ALA A 123 4.17 2.65 26.50
CA ALA A 123 3.77 3.96 25.97
C ALA A 123 5.00 4.82 25.64
N ARG A 124 4.94 5.55 24.53
CA ARG A 124 6.04 6.39 24.03
C ARG A 124 5.55 7.78 23.64
N THR A 125 6.44 8.76 23.75
CA THR A 125 6.27 10.08 23.12
C THR A 125 7.22 10.15 21.93
N LEU A 126 6.69 10.42 20.75
CA LEU A 126 7.41 10.50 19.49
C LEU A 126 7.41 11.94 18.99
N THR A 127 8.51 12.36 18.37
CA THR A 127 8.60 13.62 17.63
C THR A 127 8.58 13.29 16.13
N LEU A 128 7.50 13.66 15.45
CA LEU A 128 7.27 13.38 14.03
C LEU A 128 7.18 14.70 13.25
N GLY A 129 8.32 15.14 12.72
CA GLY A 129 8.48 16.48 12.18
C GLY A 129 8.35 17.53 13.30
N THR A 130 7.38 18.44 13.17
CA THR A 130 7.04 19.44 14.20
C THR A 130 6.01 18.96 15.22
N ASN A 131 5.49 17.73 15.07
CA ASN A 131 4.45 17.18 15.94
C ASN A 131 5.06 16.37 17.08
N VAL A 132 4.45 16.47 18.26
CA VAL A 132 4.73 15.58 19.40
C VAL A 132 3.51 14.70 19.62
N VAL A 133 3.68 13.39 19.46
CA VAL A 133 2.61 12.39 19.49
C VAL A 133 2.83 11.46 20.69
N LYS A 134 1.77 11.19 21.45
CA LYS A 134 1.78 10.17 22.51
C LYS A 134 1.13 8.90 22.00
N VAL A 135 1.89 7.82 21.94
CA VAL A 135 1.42 6.50 21.51
C VAL A 135 1.27 5.63 22.75
N ALA A 136 0.11 5.00 22.91
CA ALA A 136 -0.15 4.08 24.01
C ALA A 136 0.62 2.76 23.85
N ALA A 137 0.88 2.09 24.98
CA ALA A 137 1.43 0.75 25.00
C ALA A 137 0.60 -0.20 24.11
N ARG A 138 1.28 -1.00 23.30
CA ARG A 138 0.73 -1.99 22.36
C ARG A 138 -0.25 -1.44 21.33
N ARG A 139 -0.21 -0.13 21.05
CA ARG A 139 -0.97 0.49 19.96
C ARG A 139 -0.17 0.43 18.66
N VAL A 140 -0.74 -0.20 17.63
CA VAL A 140 -0.20 -0.10 16.27
C VAL A 140 -0.34 1.35 15.80
N HIS A 141 0.72 1.87 15.22
CA HIS A 141 0.80 3.24 14.70
C HIS A 141 1.78 3.30 13.52
N GLY A 142 1.61 4.28 12.64
CA GLY A 142 2.44 4.46 11.46
C GLY A 142 1.62 4.65 10.18
N TYR A 143 2.30 4.61 9.04
CA TYR A 143 1.65 4.93 7.77
C TYR A 143 0.63 3.87 7.35
N GLN A 144 -0.46 4.33 6.76
CA GLN A 144 -1.56 3.54 6.24
C GLN A 144 -1.87 4.01 4.82
N SER A 145 -1.97 3.05 3.90
CA SER A 145 -2.68 3.25 2.64
C SER A 145 -4.15 2.95 2.88
N GLU A 146 -5.00 3.96 2.73
CA GLU A 146 -6.42 3.86 3.04
C GLU A 146 -7.16 2.94 2.05
N ILE A 147 -8.16 2.22 2.55
CA ILE A 147 -9.21 1.57 1.76
C ILE A 147 -10.55 2.12 2.27
N ASP A 148 -11.11 3.08 1.52
CA ASP A 148 -12.33 3.80 1.90
C ASP A 148 -13.19 3.98 0.65
N ASN A 149 -14.14 3.06 0.49
CA ASN A 149 -15.07 3.01 -0.64
C ASN A 149 -16.49 3.42 -0.23
N ASN A 150 -16.64 4.15 0.90
CA ASN A 150 -17.94 4.37 1.51
C ASN A 150 -18.84 5.32 0.68
N PRO A 151 -19.91 4.81 0.06
CA PRO A 151 -20.75 5.62 -0.82
C PRO A 151 -21.62 6.60 -0.03
N THR A 152 -22.01 6.26 1.20
CA THR A 152 -22.85 7.10 2.06
C THR A 152 -22.10 8.35 2.53
N LEU A 153 -20.81 8.22 2.83
CA LEU A 153 -19.97 9.35 3.21
C LEU A 153 -19.43 10.13 2.01
N ALA A 154 -19.69 9.65 0.78
CA ALA A 154 -19.10 10.15 -0.47
C ALA A 154 -17.58 10.34 -0.36
N ARG A 155 -16.93 9.50 0.44
CA ARG A 155 -15.51 9.54 0.77
C ARG A 155 -14.89 8.35 0.08
N PHE A 156 -14.18 8.65 -1.00
CA PHE A 156 -13.51 7.67 -1.86
C PHE A 156 -12.01 7.97 -1.79
N TRP A 157 -11.45 7.83 -0.59
CA TRP A 157 -10.06 8.20 -0.31
C TRP A 157 -9.10 7.02 -0.34
N THR A 158 -9.53 5.89 -0.92
CA THR A 158 -8.66 4.75 -1.21
C THR A 158 -7.35 5.19 -1.87
N ALA A 159 -6.24 4.59 -1.42
CA ALA A 159 -4.85 4.94 -1.73
C ALA A 159 -4.36 6.29 -1.16
N GLY A 160 -5.17 7.01 -0.39
CA GLY A 160 -4.70 8.14 0.42
C GLY A 160 -3.80 7.67 1.56
N ILE A 161 -2.88 8.53 2.00
CA ILE A 161 -1.95 8.24 3.10
C ILE A 161 -2.45 8.86 4.40
N TYR A 162 -2.78 7.98 5.35
CA TYR A 162 -3.11 8.31 6.73
C TYR A 162 -1.98 7.82 7.64
N GLU A 163 -1.76 8.49 8.77
CA GLU A 163 -0.83 8.02 9.79
C GLU A 163 -1.58 7.64 11.06
N GLU A 164 -1.77 6.33 11.20
CA GLU A 164 -2.56 5.68 12.23
C GLU A 164 -2.02 5.97 13.62
N ALA A 165 -2.92 6.37 14.52
CA ALA A 165 -2.64 6.75 15.91
C ALA A 165 -1.48 7.76 16.08
N ALA A 166 -1.23 8.58 15.05
CA ALA A 166 -0.20 9.61 15.06
C ALA A 166 -0.67 10.94 14.44
N ARG A 167 -0.09 11.41 13.33
CA ARG A 167 -0.39 12.73 12.74
C ARG A 167 -1.74 12.78 12.00
N GLY A 168 -2.36 11.64 11.73
CA GLY A 168 -3.61 11.57 10.97
C GLY A 168 -3.39 11.72 9.46
N TRP A 169 -4.29 12.40 8.74
CA TRP A 169 -4.21 12.51 7.28
C TRP A 169 -2.96 13.27 6.80
N LEU A 170 -2.09 12.59 6.08
CA LEU A 170 -0.89 13.17 5.47
C LEU A 170 -1.13 13.57 4.01
N ALA A 171 -1.74 12.67 3.23
CA ALA A 171 -2.04 12.87 1.82
C ALA A 171 -3.37 12.20 1.46
N PRO A 172 -4.52 12.83 1.80
CA PRO A 172 -5.81 12.26 1.47
C PRO A 172 -6.09 12.35 -0.04
N ALA A 173 -6.72 11.33 -0.63
CA ALA A 173 -7.09 11.31 -2.05
C ALA A 173 -8.34 12.17 -2.35
N LYS A 174 -8.41 13.39 -1.79
CA LYS A 174 -9.56 14.33 -1.89
C LYS A 174 -9.81 14.83 -3.30
N ASN A 175 -8.74 15.02 -4.06
CA ASN A 175 -8.76 15.67 -5.38
C ASN A 175 -8.61 14.68 -6.52
N ALA A 176 -8.74 13.39 -6.25
CA ALA A 176 -8.78 12.37 -7.29
C ALA A 176 -9.99 12.62 -8.21
N ASP A 177 -9.80 12.45 -9.52
CA ASP A 177 -10.89 12.54 -10.48
C ASP A 177 -11.91 11.39 -10.26
N ALA A 178 -13.11 11.53 -10.84
CA ALA A 178 -14.17 10.54 -10.67
C ALA A 178 -13.73 9.14 -11.11
N ALA A 179 -12.98 9.03 -12.20
CA ALA A 179 -12.48 7.75 -12.71
C ALA A 179 -11.56 7.06 -11.70
N THR A 180 -10.65 7.81 -11.07
CA THR A 180 -9.74 7.29 -10.03
C THR A 180 -10.50 6.87 -8.78
N ARG A 181 -11.50 7.66 -8.37
CA ARG A 181 -12.34 7.35 -7.19
C ARG A 181 -13.19 6.10 -7.41
N GLU A 182 -13.72 5.92 -8.62
CA GLU A 182 -14.56 4.78 -8.99
C GLU A 182 -13.76 3.51 -9.30
N ALA A 183 -12.48 3.63 -9.70
CA ALA A 183 -11.62 2.50 -10.04
C ALA A 183 -11.56 1.45 -8.93
N PHE A 184 -11.59 1.87 -7.66
CA PHE A 184 -11.58 0.99 -6.50
C PHE A 184 -12.96 0.48 -6.07
N THR A 185 -14.05 1.02 -6.64
CA THR A 185 -15.43 0.66 -6.28
C THR A 185 -16.02 -0.43 -7.19
N ALA A 186 -15.53 -0.53 -8.44
CA ALA A 186 -16.08 -1.44 -9.45
C ALA A 186 -15.74 -2.93 -9.21
N GLN A 187 -14.66 -3.20 -8.46
CA GLN A 187 -14.20 -4.56 -8.17
C GLN A 187 -14.61 -5.03 -6.76
N GLY A 188 -15.15 -4.10 -5.97
CA GLY A 188 -15.69 -4.28 -4.62
C GLY A 188 -14.62 -4.59 -3.61
#